data_AF-A0AAU3Q1K1-F1
#
_entry.id   AF-A0AAU3Q1K1-F1
#
_cell.length_a   1.000
_cell.length_b   1.000
_cell.length_c   1.000
_cell.angle_alpha   90.00
_cell.angle_beta   90.00
_cell.angle_gamma   90.00
#
_symmetry.space_group_name_H-M   'P 1'
#
loop_
_entity.id
_entity.type
_entity.pdbx_description
1 polymer ?
#
loop_
_entity_poly.entity_id
_entity_poly.type
_entity_poly.pdbx_seq_one_letter_code
_entity_poly.pdbx_strand_id
1 'polypeptide(L)'
;MFLFVGKNDPDVKFHASQSIVFFGAVSVLDIVLSILGSLLGAVGIIFSLAGLALAVLAVVVWIMAMVQTDKTGGVRAELPLVGKFTAPYADRLAASVK
;
A
#
# COMPACT_ATOMS: atom_id res chain seq x y z
N MET A 1 8.89 -9.31 -13.66
CA MET A 1 10.09 -10.09 -13.30
C MET A 1 10.26 -10.29 -11.79
N PHE A 2 10.03 -9.31 -10.92
CA PHE A 2 10.13 -9.47 -9.45
C PHE A 2 9.31 -10.63 -8.85
N LEU A 3 8.08 -10.87 -9.34
CA LEU A 3 7.23 -11.98 -8.87
C LEU A 3 7.80 -13.39 -9.10
N PHE A 4 8.80 -13.54 -9.98
CA PHE A 4 9.39 -14.84 -10.33
C PHE A 4 10.89 -14.90 -10.04
N VAL A 5 11.62 -13.83 -10.31
CA VAL A 5 13.09 -13.75 -10.13
C VAL A 5 13.45 -13.23 -8.73
N GLY A 6 12.75 -12.21 -8.24
CA GLY A 6 13.01 -11.58 -6.94
C GLY A 6 12.18 -12.15 -5.79
N LYS A 7 11.39 -13.22 -6.00
CA LYS A 7 10.43 -13.72 -4.99
C LYS A 7 11.09 -14.16 -3.67
N ASN A 8 12.36 -14.55 -3.72
CA ASN A 8 13.13 -14.99 -2.56
C ASN A 8 13.98 -13.87 -1.95
N ASP A 9 14.07 -12.71 -2.62
CA ASP A 9 14.83 -11.57 -2.15
C ASP A 9 14.12 -10.95 -0.92
N PRO A 10 14.84 -10.78 0.20
CA PRO A 10 14.27 -10.24 1.43
C PRO A 10 13.81 -8.78 1.30
N ASP A 11 14.42 -7.97 0.44
CA ASP A 11 14.06 -6.57 0.21
C ASP A 11 12.80 -6.48 -0.66
N VAL A 12 12.67 -7.38 -1.64
CA VAL A 12 11.45 -7.49 -2.45
C VAL A 12 10.26 -7.85 -1.57
N LYS A 13 10.41 -8.81 -0.65
CA LYS A 13 9.35 -9.17 0.31
C LYS A 13 9.02 -8.01 1.25
N PHE A 14 10.02 -7.26 1.69
CA PHE A 14 9.84 -6.07 2.52
C PHE A 14 8.97 -5.02 1.83
N HIS A 15 9.32 -4.59 0.62
CA HIS A 15 8.53 -3.58 -0.11
C HIS A 15 7.17 -4.11 -0.58
N ALA A 16 7.09 -5.37 -1.00
CA ALA A 16 5.84 -5.99 -1.44
C ALA A 16 4.83 -6.11 -0.29
N SER A 17 5.27 -6.54 0.91
CA SER A 17 4.40 -6.66 2.08
C SER A 17 3.77 -5.33 2.50
N GLN A 18 4.56 -4.26 2.49
CA GLN A 18 4.08 -2.91 2.78
C GLN A 18 3.08 -2.44 1.73
N SER A 19 3.40 -2.66 0.45
CA SER A 19 2.54 -2.24 -0.66
C SER A 19 1.21 -2.98 -0.65
N ILE A 20 1.20 -4.30 -0.45
CA ILE A 20 -0.05 -5.07 -0.47
C ILE A 20 -0.96 -4.72 0.71
N VAL A 21 -0.38 -4.47 1.89
CA VAL A 21 -1.18 -4.05 3.05
C VAL A 21 -1.72 -2.63 2.86
N PHE A 22 -0.89 -1.69 2.41
CA PHE A 22 -1.33 -0.31 2.19
C PHE A 22 -2.37 -0.22 1.09
N PHE A 23 -2.04 -0.66 -0.13
CA PHE A 23 -2.94 -0.54 -1.28
C PHE A 23 -4.13 -1.48 -1.17
N GLY A 24 -3.99 -2.65 -0.56
CA GLY A 24 -5.12 -3.53 -0.25
C GLY A 24 -6.11 -2.87 0.70
N ALA A 25 -5.64 -2.21 1.77
CA ALA A 25 -6.50 -1.46 2.68
C ALA A 25 -7.18 -0.27 1.97
N VAL A 26 -6.45 0.47 1.14
CA VAL A 26 -7.00 1.55 0.30
C VAL A 26 -8.11 1.01 -0.60
N SER A 27 -7.90 -0.12 -1.30
CA SER A 27 -8.90 -0.72 -2.18
C SER A 27 -10.16 -1.15 -1.42
N VAL A 28 -10.01 -1.76 -0.25
CA VAL A 28 -11.16 -2.15 0.59
C VAL A 28 -11.95 -0.92 1.03
N LEU A 29 -11.26 0.13 1.50
CA LEU A 29 -11.91 1.38 1.90
C LEU A 29 -12.62 2.06 0.72
N ASP A 30 -12.01 2.08 -0.46
CA ASP A 30 -12.61 2.66 -1.66
C ASP A 30 -13.91 1.92 -2.06
N ILE A 31 -13.90 0.59 -2.02
CA ILE A 31 -15.12 -0.22 -2.26
C ILE A 31 -16.21 0.11 -1.24
N VAL A 32 -15.86 0.18 0.05
CA VAL A 32 -16.82 0.51 1.12
C VAL A 32 -17.40 1.92 0.92
N LEU A 33 -16.57 2.92 0.64
CA LEU A 33 -17.01 4.30 0.40
C LEU A 33 -17.91 4.39 -0.83
N SER A 34 -17.59 3.66 -1.91
CA SER A 34 -18.40 3.60 -3.12
C SER A 34 -19.78 3.01 -2.86
N ILE A 35 -19.85 1.88 -2.12
CA ILE A 35 -21.13 1.27 -1.72
C ILE A 35 -21.96 2.25 -0.88
N LEU A 36 -21.37 2.85 0.16
CA LEU A 36 -22.07 3.79 1.04
C LEU A 36 -22.57 5.03 0.27
N GLY A 37 -21.74 5.56 -0.63
CA GLY A 37 -22.11 6.68 -1.50
C GLY A 37 -23.32 6.34 -2.38
N SER A 38 -23.35 5.13 -2.96
CA SER A 38 -24.45 4.69 -3.84
C SER A 38 -25.79 4.55 -3.12
N LEU A 39 -25.78 4.19 -1.83
CA LEU A 39 -27.00 3.95 -1.04
C LEU A 39 -27.69 5.23 -0.56
N LEU A 40 -27.00 6.37 -0.57
CA LEU A 40 -27.44 7.60 0.10
C LEU A 40 -27.88 8.71 -0.87
N GLY A 41 -27.94 8.42 -2.17
CA GLY A 41 -28.38 9.37 -3.20
C GLY A 41 -27.54 10.67 -3.17
N ALA A 42 -28.20 11.84 -3.14
CA ALA A 42 -27.51 13.12 -3.15
C ALA A 42 -26.58 13.35 -1.94
N VAL A 43 -26.88 12.77 -0.77
CA VAL A 43 -26.02 12.86 0.43
C VAL A 43 -24.75 12.02 0.26
N GLY A 44 -24.74 11.08 -0.69
CA GLY A 44 -23.60 10.25 -1.04
C GLY A 44 -22.35 11.03 -1.48
N ILE A 45 -22.49 12.30 -1.86
CA ILE A 45 -21.36 13.16 -2.26
C ILE A 45 -20.27 13.26 -1.19
N ILE A 46 -20.62 13.18 0.10
CA ILE A 46 -19.64 13.20 1.20
C ILE A 46 -18.71 11.99 1.12
N PHE A 47 -19.23 10.82 0.75
CA PHE A 47 -18.44 9.61 0.57
C PHE A 47 -17.59 9.67 -0.69
N SER A 48 -18.10 10.28 -1.77
CA SER A 48 -17.29 10.54 -2.97
C SER A 48 -16.12 11.48 -2.68
N LEU A 49 -16.32 12.53 -1.88
CA LEU A 49 -15.24 13.43 -1.46
C LEU A 49 -14.23 12.71 -0.54
N ALA A 50 -14.69 11.84 0.35
CA ALA A 50 -13.81 11.01 1.16
C ALA A 50 -13.00 10.03 0.28
N GLY A 51 -13.62 9.43 -0.73
CA GLY A 51 -12.95 8.57 -1.71
C GLY A 51 -11.88 9.33 -2.51
N LEU A 52 -12.19 10.56 -2.93
CA LEU A 52 -11.22 11.44 -3.59
C LEU A 52 -10.01 11.74 -2.68
N ALA A 53 -10.26 12.05 -1.40
CA ALA A 53 -9.19 12.29 -0.44
C ALA A 53 -8.34 11.03 -0.21
N LEU A 54 -8.96 9.85 -0.12
CA LEU A 54 -8.29 8.56 -0.02
C LEU A 54 -7.41 8.28 -1.26
N ALA A 55 -7.92 8.57 -2.46
CA ALA A 55 -7.20 8.41 -3.71
C ALA A 55 -5.97 9.34 -3.78
N VAL A 56 -6.12 10.61 -3.38
CA VAL A 56 -5.00 11.55 -3.29
C VAL A 56 -3.95 11.06 -2.31
N LEU A 57 -4.35 10.59 -1.12
CA LEU A 57 -3.41 10.00 -0.15
C LEU A 57 -2.67 8.81 -0.76
N ALA A 58 -3.38 7.90 -1.43
CA ALA A 58 -2.78 6.72 -2.05
C ALA A 58 -1.76 7.09 -3.13
N VAL A 59 -2.07 8.07 -3.97
CA VAL A 59 -1.15 8.59 -4.99
C VAL A 59 0.07 9.25 -4.36
N VAL A 60 -0.10 10.03 -3.29
CA VAL A 60 1.03 10.65 -2.56
C VAL A 60 1.96 9.57 -2.00
N VAL A 61 1.42 8.55 -1.33
CA VAL A 61 2.23 7.45 -0.77
C VAL A 61 2.92 6.65 -1.88
N TRP A 62 2.24 6.42 -3.01
CA TRP A 62 2.82 5.77 -4.18
C TRP A 62 4.02 6.57 -4.75
N ILE A 63 3.86 7.88 -4.93
CA ILE A 63 4.94 8.77 -5.38
C ILE A 63 6.10 8.77 -4.38
N MET A 64 5.80 8.85 -3.07
CA MET A 64 6.83 8.78 -2.02
C MET A 64 7.63 7.48 -2.13
N ALA A 65 6.97 6.34 -2.36
CA ALA A 65 7.64 5.05 -2.51
C ALA A 65 8.58 5.03 -3.74
N MET A 66 8.13 5.56 -4.88
CA MET A 66 8.93 5.67 -6.10
C MET A 66 10.15 6.58 -5.90
N VAL A 67 9.93 7.78 -5.37
CA VAL A 67 10.99 8.78 -5.11
C VAL A 67 12.01 8.27 -4.11
N GLN A 68 11.57 7.59 -3.06
CA GLN A 68 12.45 7.03 -2.04
C GLN A 68 13.33 5.90 -2.61
N THR A 69 12.73 5.03 -3.43
CA THR A 69 13.45 3.94 -4.12
C THR A 69 14.54 4.51 -5.02
N ASP A 70 14.20 5.53 -5.83
CA ASP A 70 15.14 6.20 -6.74
C ASP A 70 16.29 6.88 -5.97
N LYS A 71 15.98 7.65 -4.92
CA LYS A 71 16.99 8.38 -4.13
C LYS A 71 17.94 7.51 -3.34
N THR A 72 17.51 6.32 -2.92
CA THR A 72 18.30 5.45 -2.04
C THR A 72 18.87 4.22 -2.72
N GLY A 73 18.59 4.03 -4.01
CA GLY A 73 18.98 2.81 -4.72
C GLY A 73 18.23 1.56 -4.22
N GLY A 74 16.99 1.74 -3.74
CA GLY A 74 16.13 0.63 -3.29
C GLY A 74 16.42 0.11 -1.89
N VAL A 75 17.06 0.90 -1.02
CA VAL A 75 17.21 0.54 0.40
C VAL A 75 15.82 0.46 1.07
N ARG A 76 15.69 -0.48 2.01
CA ARG A 76 14.48 -0.66 2.83
C ARG A 76 14.02 0.66 3.44
N ALA A 77 12.89 1.14 2.96
CA ALA A 77 12.20 2.31 3.47
C ALA A 77 10.77 1.94 3.88
N GLU A 78 10.36 2.42 5.05
CA GLU A 78 9.02 2.19 5.56
C GLU A 78 8.00 3.12 4.89
N LEU A 79 6.88 2.55 4.41
CA LEU A 79 5.71 3.32 4.01
C LEU A 79 5.05 3.95 5.24
N PRO A 80 4.54 5.18 5.11
CA PRO A 80 3.78 5.80 6.18
C PRO A 80 2.59 4.92 6.58
N LEU A 81 2.21 5.01 7.86
CA LEU A 81 1.10 4.29 8.50
C LEU A 81 1.30 2.78 8.67
N VAL A 82 1.81 2.07 7.66
CA VAL A 82 1.86 0.59 7.66
C VAL A 82 3.25 -0.03 7.86
N GLY A 83 4.33 0.72 7.63
CA GLY A 83 5.68 0.14 7.57
C GLY A 83 6.10 -0.56 8.86
N LYS A 84 6.03 0.14 9.99
CA LYS A 84 6.30 -0.42 11.32
C LYS A 84 5.50 -1.68 11.68
N PHE A 85 4.32 -1.87 11.08
CA PHE A 85 3.46 -3.01 11.38
C PHE A 85 3.74 -4.20 10.47
N THR A 86 4.24 -3.96 9.26
CA THR A 86 4.43 -5.00 8.24
C THR A 86 5.88 -5.48 8.17
N ALA A 87 6.85 -4.61 8.47
CA ALA A 87 8.27 -4.91 8.45
C ALA A 87 8.66 -6.18 9.25
N PRO A 88 8.21 -6.39 10.50
CA PRO A 88 8.59 -7.59 11.25
C PRO A 88 8.07 -8.89 10.63
N TYR A 89 6.90 -8.85 9.98
CA TYR A 89 6.33 -10.03 9.33
C TYR A 89 7.00 -10.31 7.98
N ALA A 90 7.41 -9.25 7.28
CA ALA A 90 8.17 -9.36 6.04
C ALA A 90 9.51 -10.06 6.28
N ASP A 91 10.20 -9.72 7.37
CA ASP A 91 11.47 -10.35 7.74
C ASP A 91 11.29 -11.82 8.15
N ARG A 92 10.23 -12.13 8.90
CA ARG A 92 9.89 -13.53 9.22
C ARG A 92 9.60 -14.35 7.96
N LEU A 93 8.87 -13.79 7.00
CA LEU A 93 8.58 -14.43 5.71
C LEU A 93 9.82 -14.54 4.82
N ALA A 94 10.74 -13.59 4.91
CA ALA A 94 12.03 -13.66 4.25
C ALA A 94 12.84 -14.85 4.80
N ALA A 95 12.95 -14.97 6.11
CA ALA A 95 13.69 -16.04 6.79
C ALA A 95 13.04 -17.45 6.64
N SER A 96 11.73 -17.54 6.40
CA SER A 96 11.03 -18.82 6.33
C SER A 96 11.16 -19.55 4.98
N VAL A 97 11.63 -18.87 3.93
CA VAL A 97 11.77 -19.44 2.58
C VAL A 97 13.24 -19.49 2.23
N LYS A 98 13.78 -20.71 2.04
CA LYS A 98 15.14 -20.95 1.58
C LYS A 98 15.23 -20.88 0.05
#